data_AF-F6HCQ0-F1
#
_entry.id   AF-F6HCQ0-F1
#
_cell.length_a   1.000
_cell.length_b   1.000
_cell.length_c   1.000
_cell.angle_alpha   90.00
_cell.angle_beta   90.00
_cell.angle_gamma   90.00
#
_symmetry.space_group_name_H-M   'P 1'
#
loop_
_entity.id
_entity.type
_entity.pdbx_description
1 polymer ?
#
loop_
_entity_poly.entity_id
_entity_poly.type
_entity_poly.pdbx_seq_one_letter_code
_entity_poly.pdbx_strand_id
1 'polypeptide(L)' 'MVCYWVEDPNSMACKCYLLRIKDYLWMADGMKMQGYHSSQLWDVALTVQAVLATKLVDEYSLIHLNID' A
#
# COMPACT_ATOMS: atom_id res chain seq x y z
N MET A 1 -5.25 10.03 15.68
CA MET A 1 -6.54 10.58 15.17
C MET A 1 -7.46 10.98 16.32
N VAL A 2 -7.98 10.04 17.12
CA VAL A 2 -8.98 10.35 18.17
C VAL A 2 -8.49 11.36 19.19
N CYS A 3 -7.25 11.24 19.71
CA CYS A 3 -6.72 12.20 20.69
C CYS A 3 -6.66 13.63 20.14
N TYR A 4 -6.10 13.81 18.92
CA TYR A 4 -6.06 15.11 18.24
C TYR A 4 -7.44 15.69 17.93
N TRP A 5 -8.41 14.83 17.66
CA TRP A 5 -9.79 15.26 17.44
C TRP A 5 -10.46 15.73 18.74
N VAL A 6 -10.21 15.05 19.86
CA VAL A 6 -10.73 15.45 21.19
C VAL A 6 -10.15 16.80 21.63
N GLU A 7 -8.86 17.06 21.34
CA GLU A 7 -8.19 18.31 21.69
C GLU A 7 -8.66 19.50 20.84
N ASP A 8 -8.59 19.39 19.50
CA ASP A 8 -9.11 20.39 18.56
C ASP A 8 -9.49 19.73 17.22
N PRO A 9 -10.80 19.54 16.95
CA PRO A 9 -11.29 18.97 15.70
C PRO A 9 -10.89 19.74 14.44
N ASN A 10 -10.63 21.05 14.56
CA ASN A 10 -10.30 21.93 13.44
C ASN A 10 -8.79 22.07 13.20
N SER A 11 -7.97 21.44 14.05
CA SER A 11 -6.52 21.46 13.95
C SER A 11 -6.03 20.92 12.61
N MET A 12 -4.88 21.43 12.17
CA MET A 12 -4.22 20.94 10.94
C MET A 12 -3.88 19.44 11.06
N ALA A 13 -3.45 18.99 12.24
CA ALA A 13 -3.15 17.59 12.50
C ALA A 13 -4.38 16.70 12.28
N CYS A 14 -5.54 17.07 12.83
CA CYS A 14 -6.78 16.32 12.65
C CYS A 14 -7.18 16.26 11.17
N LYS A 15 -7.13 17.39 10.45
CA LYS A 15 -7.40 17.45 9.00
C LYS A 15 -6.47 16.53 8.20
N CYS A 16 -5.18 16.51 8.49
CA CYS A 16 -4.22 15.62 7.86
C CYS A 16 -4.56 14.13 8.13
N TYR A 17 -4.92 13.76 9.35
CA TYR A 17 -5.31 12.37 9.64
C TYR A 17 -6.57 11.94 8.91
N LEU A 18 -7.60 12.79 8.84
CA LEU A 18 -8.84 12.50 8.13
C LEU A 18 -8.60 12.22 6.64
N LEU A 19 -7.69 12.97 6.00
CA LEU A 19 -7.30 12.75 4.61
C LEU A 19 -6.67 11.37 4.38
N ARG A 20 -5.96 10.83 5.38
CA ARG A 20 -5.22 9.56 5.30
C ARG A 20 -6.05 8.33 5.63
N ILE A 21 -7.30 8.47 6.09
CA ILE A 21 -8.20 7.33 6.36
C ILE A 21 -8.35 6.47 5.10
N LYS A 22 -8.48 7.12 3.93
CA LYS A 22 -8.65 6.45 2.64
C LYS A 22 -7.50 5.49 2.31
N ASP A 23 -6.29 5.79 2.78
CA ASP A 23 -5.14 4.95 2.52
C ASP A 23 -5.24 3.58 3.20
N TYR A 24 -6.04 3.48 4.27
CA TYR A 24 -6.30 2.22 4.97
C TYR A 24 -7.54 1.51 4.43
N LEU A 25 -8.28 2.09 3.48
CA LEU A 25 -9.47 1.47 2.92
C LEU A 25 -9.12 0.68 1.65
N TRP A 26 -9.70 -0.50 1.51
CA TRP A 26 -9.50 -1.40 0.38
C TRP A 26 -10.83 -1.96 -0.11
N MET A 27 -11.04 -1.97 -1.42
CA MET A 27 -12.23 -2.55 -2.04
C MET A 27 -11.98 -4.02 -2.39
N ALA A 28 -12.81 -4.91 -1.84
CA ALA A 28 -12.85 -6.34 -2.17
C ALA A 28 -14.30 -6.75 -2.53
N ASP A 29 -14.87 -7.71 -1.80
CA ASP A 29 -16.30 -8.04 -1.72
C ASP A 29 -17.14 -6.96 -0.98
N GLY A 30 -16.52 -5.83 -0.67
CA GLY A 30 -17.02 -4.71 0.10
C GLY A 30 -15.86 -3.78 0.48
N MET A 31 -16.16 -2.68 1.16
CA MET A 31 -15.12 -1.79 1.70
C MET A 31 -14.54 -2.42 2.98
N LYS A 32 -13.24 -2.69 2.99
CA LYS A 32 -12.49 -3.26 4.12
C LYS A 32 -11.44 -2.27 4.62
N MET A 33 -11.09 -2.36 5.89
CA MET A 33 -9.94 -1.64 6.45
C MET A 33 -8.72 -2.57 6.50
N GLN A 34 -7.61 -2.11 5.92
CA GLN A 34 -6.33 -2.80 5.94
C GLN A 34 -5.70 -2.69 7.35
N GLY A 35 -5.02 -3.76 7.80
CA GLY A 35 -4.33 -3.78 9.09
C GLY A 35 -3.06 -2.92 9.14
N TYR A 36 -2.60 -2.48 7.97
CA TYR A 36 -1.44 -1.62 7.75
C TYR A 36 -1.71 -0.75 6.53
N HIS A 37 -0.88 0.29 6.31
CA HIS A 37 -1.05 1.22 5.20
C HIS A 37 -0.94 0.52 3.83
N SER A 38 -0.03 -0.44 3.68
CA SER A 38 0.07 -1.31 2.50
C SER A 38 1.08 -2.46 2.73
N SER A 39 0.98 -3.54 1.97
CA SER A 39 2.01 -4.59 1.85
C SER A 39 2.94 -4.39 0.65
N GLN A 40 2.76 -3.34 -0.16
CA GLN A 40 3.49 -3.08 -1.41
C GLN A 40 4.99 -3.35 -1.32
N LEU A 41 5.69 -2.75 -0.35
CA LEU A 41 7.14 -2.91 -0.21
C LEU A 41 7.52 -4.37 0.10
N TRP A 42 6.76 -5.02 0.97
CA TRP A 42 7.00 -6.39 1.37
C TRP A 42 6.75 -7.35 0.21
N ASP A 43 5.64 -7.18 -0.50
CA ASP A 43 5.26 -7.99 -1.66
C ASP A 43 6.30 -7.87 -2.77
N VAL A 44 6.75 -6.65 -3.09
CA VAL A 44 7.78 -6.42 -4.11
C VAL A 44 9.12 -7.02 -3.69
N ALA A 45 9.58 -6.76 -2.46
CA ALA A 45 10.87 -7.28 -2.00
C ALA A 45 10.91 -8.81 -2.02
N LEU A 46 9.85 -9.47 -1.55
CA LEU A 46 9.78 -10.93 -1.57
C LEU A 46 9.60 -11.49 -2.99
N THR A 47 8.85 -10.80 -3.86
CA THR A 47 8.70 -11.21 -5.26
C THR A 47 10.05 -11.18 -5.98
N VAL A 48 10.81 -10.09 -5.81
CA VAL A 48 12.17 -9.98 -6.38
C VAL A 48 13.08 -11.09 -5.86
N GLN A 49 13.07 -11.36 -4.55
CA GLN A 49 13.84 -12.46 -3.97
C GLN A 49 13.43 -13.82 -4.54
N ALA A 50 12.13 -14.07 -4.72
CA ALA A 50 11.63 -15.31 -5.29
C ALA A 50 12.08 -15.49 -6.76
N VAL A 51 11.97 -14.45 -7.59
CA VAL A 51 12.40 -14.48 -9.00
C VAL A 51 13.91 -14.77 -9.12
N LEU A 52 14.73 -14.15 -8.26
CA LEU A 52 16.17 -14.41 -8.23
C LEU A 52 16.48 -15.84 -7.78
N ALA A 53 15.77 -16.35 -6.77
CA ALA A 53 15.98 -17.70 -6.24
C ALA A 53 15.58 -18.80 -7.23
N THR A 54 14.52 -18.58 -8.02
CA THR A 54 14.03 -19.54 -9.04
C THR A 54 14.77 -19.43 -10.37
N LYS A 55 15.67 -18.45 -10.52
CA LYS A 55 16.38 -18.14 -11.78
C LYS A 55 15.45 -17.83 -12.96
N LEU A 56 14.25 -17.32 -12.67
CA LEU A 56 13.25 -16.95 -13.69
C LEU A 56 13.43 -15.50 -14.17
N VAL A 57 14.58 -14.89 -13.93
CA VAL A 57 14.84 -13.48 -14.26
C VAL A 57 14.58 -13.21 -15.74
N ASP A 58 15.00 -14.10 -16.64
CA ASP A 58 14.84 -13.90 -18.09
C ASP A 58 13.37 -13.93 -18.53
N GLU A 59 12.53 -14.77 -17.90
CA GLU A 59 11.09 -14.87 -18.19
C GLU A 59 10.35 -13.59 -17.79
N TYR A 60 10.69 -13.02 -16.62
CA TYR A 60 10.08 -11.79 -16.13
C TYR A 60 10.71 -10.52 -16.73
N SER A 61 11.93 -10.58 -17.25
CA SER A 61 12.61 -9.44 -17.89
C SER A 61 12.03 -9.10 -19.26
N LEU A 62 11.45 -10.09 -19.96
CA LEU A 62 10.82 -9.89 -21.27
C LEU A 62 9.47 -9.16 -21.22
N ILE A 63 8.83 -9.09 -20.05
CA ILE A 63 7.55 -8.38 -19.87
C ILE A 63 7.73 -6.85 -20.05
N HIS A 64 8.97 -6.33 -19.92
CA HIS A 64 9.27 -4.92 -20.15
C HIS A 64 9.48 -4.51 -21.63
N LEU A 65 9.54 -5.46 -22.58
CA LEU A 65 9.73 -5.17 -24.01
C LEU A 65 8.43 -5.18 -24.84
N ASN A 66 7.27 -5.39 -24.22
CA ASN A 66 5.97 -5.43 -24.90
C ASN A 66 4.95 -4.44 -24.30
N ILE A 67 5.43 -3.31 -23.78
CA ILE A 67 4.57 -2.15 -23.49
C ILE A 67 4.79 -1.15 -24.64
N ASP A 68 4.08 -1.38 -25.74
CA ASP A 68 3.68 -0.32 -26.68
C ASP A 68 2.55 0.53 -26.06
#